data_AF-A0A0H3M350-F1
#
_entry.id   AF-A0A0H3M350-F1
#
_cell.length_a   1.000
_cell.length_b   1.000
_cell.length_c   1.000
_cell.angle_alpha   90.00
_cell.angle_beta   90.00
_cell.angle_gamma   90.00
#
_symmetry.space_group_name_H-M   'P 1'
#
loop_
_entity.id
_entity.type
_entity.pdbx_description
1 polymer ?
#
loop_
_entity_poly.entity_id
_entity_poly.type
_entity_poly.pdbx_seq_one_letter_code
_entity_poly.pdbx_strand_id
1 'polypeptide(L)'
;MKQTLKLLGAVTLLGIAGCQFNKPPGGYLSVWEKNGVTDFTEVGKALLECGMPTPYDRDPENRKLSNNAIGSIEACMLQSGFRDKVGGGTMCENHKVENLPICRPGAVIPQRSVKKRLNSPFCKKYKNSRKCQP
;
A
#
# COMPACT_ATOMS: atom_id res chain seq x y z
N MET A 1 63.10 24.27 3.81
CA MET A 1 61.77 24.15 4.46
C MET A 1 60.81 25.02 3.65
N LYS A 2 59.59 24.66 3.23
CA LYS A 2 58.73 23.47 3.35
C LYS A 2 57.73 23.54 2.16
N GLN A 3 57.62 22.44 1.44
CA GLN A 3 56.50 21.89 0.64
C GLN A 3 55.51 22.84 -0.06
N THR A 4 55.55 22.75 -1.40
CA THR A 4 54.50 23.15 -2.35
C THR A 4 53.16 22.50 -2.01
N LEU A 5 52.14 23.30 -1.68
CA LEU A 5 50.77 22.83 -1.59
C LEU A 5 50.19 22.68 -3.02
N LYS A 6 50.36 21.50 -3.61
CA LYS A 6 49.52 21.05 -4.73
C LYS A 6 48.38 20.23 -4.13
N LEU A 7 47.16 20.76 -4.19
CA LEU A 7 45.93 19.99 -4.00
C LEU A 7 44.85 20.57 -4.93
N LEU A 8 45.07 20.34 -6.22
CA LEU A 8 43.99 20.16 -7.20
C LEU A 8 43.51 18.71 -7.06
N GLY A 9 42.28 18.55 -6.60
CA GLY A 9 41.58 17.27 -6.43
C GLY A 9 40.23 17.58 -5.78
N ALA A 10 39.27 18.16 -6.50
CA ALA A 10 38.39 17.51 -7.46
C ALA A 10 37.51 16.42 -6.81
N VAL A 11 36.19 16.67 -6.95
CA VAL A 11 35.09 15.69 -6.98
C VAL A 11 34.40 15.37 -5.65
N THR A 12 33.43 16.24 -5.33
CA THR A 12 32.02 15.90 -4.99
C THR A 12 31.68 14.43 -4.84
N LEU A 13 31.32 14.01 -3.62
CA LEU A 13 30.39 12.91 -3.36
C LEU A 13 29.84 13.01 -1.93
N LEU A 14 29.12 14.11 -1.65
CA LEU A 14 28.14 14.10 -0.57
C LEU A 14 26.87 13.48 -1.13
N GLY A 15 26.60 12.27 -0.65
CA GLY A 15 25.59 11.37 -1.17
C GLY A 15 24.26 12.07 -1.41
N ILE A 16 23.69 11.77 -2.56
CA ILE A 16 22.26 11.83 -2.81
C ILE A 16 21.59 10.88 -1.80
N ALA A 17 21.44 11.33 -0.55
CA ALA A 17 20.35 10.90 0.28
C ALA A 17 19.11 11.35 -0.49
N GLY A 18 18.61 10.47 -1.35
CA GLY A 18 17.44 10.74 -2.16
C GLY A 18 16.34 11.22 -1.23
N CYS A 19 16.02 12.51 -1.33
CA CYS A 19 14.92 13.13 -0.62
C CYS A 19 13.64 12.34 -0.96
N GLN A 20 13.26 11.39 -0.10
CA GLN A 20 11.97 10.70 -0.18
C GLN A 20 10.84 11.53 0.47
N PHE A 21 11.09 12.79 0.80
CA PHE A 21 10.17 13.69 1.51
C PHE A 21 8.96 14.17 0.69
N ASN A 22 8.84 13.76 -0.59
CA ASN A 22 7.72 14.11 -1.46
C ASN A 22 6.82 12.91 -1.84
N LYS A 23 6.79 11.84 -1.02
CA LYS A 23 5.76 10.83 -1.20
C LYS A 23 4.43 11.36 -0.64
N PRO A 24 3.33 11.38 -1.41
CA PRO A 24 2.01 11.62 -0.85
C PRO A 24 1.81 10.67 0.34
N PRO A 25 1.10 11.10 1.40
CA PRO A 25 1.00 10.36 2.65
C PRO A 25 0.71 8.92 2.33
N GLY A 26 1.59 8.04 2.81
CA GLY A 26 1.55 6.62 2.54
C GLY A 26 0.26 6.04 3.11
N GLY A 27 -0.82 6.13 2.35
CA GLY A 27 -2.13 5.60 2.70
C GLY A 27 -2.09 4.09 2.87
N TYR A 28 -3.13 3.37 2.43
CA TYR A 28 -3.15 1.90 2.45
C TYR A 28 -1.83 1.26 1.98
N LEU A 29 -1.13 1.82 0.98
CA LEU A 29 0.20 1.35 0.54
C LEU A 29 1.29 1.27 1.61
N SER A 30 1.31 2.15 2.62
CA SER A 30 2.38 2.15 3.63
C SER A 30 2.01 1.44 4.92
N VAL A 31 0.74 1.09 5.08
CA VAL A 31 0.22 0.38 6.26
C VAL A 31 0.56 -1.10 6.20
N TRP A 32 0.61 -1.68 5.00
CA TRP A 32 0.82 -3.12 4.83
C TRP A 32 2.27 -3.50 4.55
N GLU A 33 2.67 -4.64 5.08
CA GLU A 33 3.89 -5.34 4.70
C GLU A 33 3.66 -6.85 4.67
N LYS A 34 4.58 -7.57 4.04
CA LYS A 34 4.61 -9.03 4.03
C LYS A 34 6.02 -9.50 4.31
N ASN A 35 6.18 -10.44 5.24
CA ASN A 35 7.48 -10.95 5.67
C ASN A 35 8.48 -9.87 6.12
N GLY A 36 8.01 -8.81 6.80
CA GLY A 36 8.88 -7.71 7.25
C GLY A 36 9.30 -6.73 6.16
N VAL A 37 8.79 -6.88 4.93
CA VAL A 37 9.17 -6.05 3.78
C VAL A 37 7.95 -5.33 3.21
N THR A 38 8.10 -4.02 2.99
CA THR A 38 7.11 -3.21 2.26
C THR A 38 7.52 -3.04 0.80
N ASP A 39 7.04 -3.95 -0.06
CA ASP A 39 7.06 -3.73 -1.51
C ASP A 39 5.76 -3.02 -1.93
N PHE A 40 5.86 -1.72 -2.22
CA PHE A 40 4.71 -0.91 -2.65
C PHE A 40 4.05 -1.39 -3.95
N THR A 41 4.76 -2.14 -4.80
CA THR A 41 4.17 -2.72 -6.00
C THR A 41 3.30 -3.90 -5.62
N GLU A 42 3.81 -4.81 -4.80
CA GLU A 42 3.07 -6.00 -4.37
C GLU A 42 1.92 -5.65 -3.43
N VAL A 43 2.12 -4.75 -2.46
CA VAL A 43 1.02 -4.21 -1.64
C VAL A 43 -0.04 -3.55 -2.51
N GLY A 44 0.40 -2.75 -3.49
CA GLY A 44 -0.52 -2.11 -4.44
C GLY A 44 -1.31 -3.11 -5.27
N LYS A 45 -0.66 -4.17 -5.77
CA LYS A 45 -1.34 -5.26 -6.47
C LYS A 45 -2.34 -5.95 -5.55
N ALA A 46 -1.93 -6.35 -4.34
CA ALA A 46 -2.78 -7.04 -3.38
C ALA A 46 -4.02 -6.23 -2.98
N LEU A 47 -3.88 -4.93 -2.68
CA LEU A 47 -5.01 -4.06 -2.36
C LEU A 47 -6.04 -4.04 -3.49
N LEU A 48 -5.59 -3.84 -4.73
CA LEU A 48 -6.45 -3.80 -5.91
C LEU A 48 -7.12 -5.17 -6.17
N GLU A 49 -6.40 -6.27 -5.93
CA GLU A 49 -6.91 -7.64 -6.08
C GLU A 49 -7.93 -8.00 -4.99
N CYS A 50 -7.76 -7.46 -3.78
CA CYS A 50 -8.73 -7.56 -2.69
C CYS A 50 -9.97 -6.70 -2.95
N GLY A 51 -9.86 -5.66 -3.78
CA GLY A 51 -11.00 -4.87 -4.27
C GLY A 51 -10.98 -3.41 -3.89
N MET A 52 -9.86 -2.92 -3.39
CA MET A 52 -9.63 -1.50 -3.23
C MET A 52 -9.71 -0.80 -4.61
N PRO A 53 -10.53 0.24 -4.78
CA PRO A 53 -10.66 0.95 -6.05
C PRO A 53 -9.35 1.57 -6.53
N THR A 54 -8.58 2.16 -5.60
CA THR A 54 -7.23 2.66 -5.85
C THR A 54 -6.34 2.40 -4.64
N PRO A 55 -5.02 2.18 -4.80
CA PRO A 55 -4.15 1.88 -3.67
C PRO A 55 -3.85 3.12 -2.80
N TYR A 56 -4.43 4.29 -3.09
CA TYR A 56 -4.13 5.55 -2.39
C TYR A 56 -5.32 5.99 -1.54
N ASP A 57 -5.07 6.22 -0.26
CA ASP A 57 -6.12 6.46 0.74
C ASP A 57 -7.01 7.67 0.43
N ARG A 58 -6.45 8.81 0.01
CA ARG A 58 -7.22 10.03 -0.29
C ARG A 58 -7.90 10.07 -1.66
N ASP A 59 -8.06 8.94 -2.33
CA ASP A 59 -8.75 8.90 -3.63
C ASP A 59 -10.28 8.97 -3.46
N PRO A 60 -11.00 9.78 -4.25
CA PRO A 60 -12.46 9.88 -4.19
C PRO A 60 -13.18 8.55 -4.35
N GLU A 61 -12.63 7.59 -5.10
CA GLU A 61 -13.22 6.26 -5.26
C GLU A 61 -13.16 5.46 -3.95
N ASN A 62 -12.10 5.62 -3.15
CA ASN A 62 -11.98 4.93 -1.86
C ASN A 62 -12.93 5.52 -0.81
N ARG A 63 -13.25 6.82 -0.87
CA ARG A 63 -14.20 7.47 0.04
C ARG A 63 -15.64 6.96 -0.10
N LYS A 64 -15.95 6.25 -1.18
CA LYS A 64 -17.27 5.65 -1.43
C LYS A 64 -17.44 4.28 -0.78
N LEU A 65 -16.36 3.71 -0.22
CA LEU A 65 -16.41 2.40 0.42
C LEU A 65 -17.16 2.47 1.76
N SER A 66 -18.00 1.49 2.02
CA SER A 66 -18.58 1.28 3.35
C SER A 66 -17.57 0.66 4.30
N ASN A 67 -17.76 0.79 5.62
CA ASN A 67 -16.92 0.13 6.63
C ASN A 67 -16.81 -1.38 6.38
N ASN A 68 -17.91 -2.03 5.99
CA ASN A 68 -17.91 -3.45 5.64
C ASN A 68 -17.04 -3.76 4.40
N ALA A 69 -17.04 -2.88 3.39
CA ALA A 69 -16.19 -3.05 2.21
C ALA A 69 -14.70 -2.89 2.56
N ILE A 70 -14.37 -1.90 3.41
CA ILE A 70 -13.01 -1.71 3.90
C ILE A 70 -12.58 -2.94 4.71
N GLY A 71 -13.39 -3.40 5.67
CA GLY A 71 -13.10 -4.61 6.44
C GLY A 71 -12.93 -5.87 5.58
N SER A 72 -13.66 -5.99 4.46
CA SER A 72 -13.46 -7.08 3.48
C SER A 72 -12.12 -7.02 2.78
N ILE A 73 -11.64 -5.81 2.47
CA ILE A 73 -10.33 -5.61 1.85
C ILE A 73 -9.22 -5.94 2.86
N GLU A 74 -9.34 -5.47 4.10
CA GLU A 74 -8.37 -5.75 5.16
C GLU A 74 -8.30 -7.25 5.50
N ALA A 75 -9.45 -7.91 5.62
CA ALA A 75 -9.52 -9.35 5.83
C ALA A 75 -8.84 -10.14 4.69
N CYS A 76 -9.05 -9.72 3.44
CA CYS A 76 -8.36 -10.30 2.28
C CYS A 76 -6.85 -10.09 2.32
N MET A 77 -6.39 -8.90 2.73
CA MET A 77 -4.96 -8.60 2.90
C MET A 77 -4.33 -9.49 3.96
N LEU A 78 -4.97 -9.63 5.13
CA LEU A 78 -4.53 -10.50 6.21
C LEU A 78 -4.47 -11.97 5.77
N GLN A 79 -5.52 -12.47 5.11
CA GLN A 79 -5.55 -13.83 4.57
C GLN A 79 -4.46 -14.07 3.51
N SER A 80 -4.05 -13.02 2.80
CA SER A 80 -2.97 -13.07 1.81
C SER A 80 -1.57 -13.00 2.43
N GLY A 81 -1.47 -13.01 3.76
CA GLY A 81 -0.22 -12.99 4.52
C GLY A 81 0.40 -11.60 4.68
N PHE A 82 -0.37 -10.54 4.44
CA PHE A 82 0.06 -9.19 4.80
C PHE A 82 -0.31 -8.89 6.25
N ARG A 83 0.40 -7.95 6.87
CA ARG A 83 0.07 -7.43 8.21
C ARG A 83 0.11 -5.90 8.21
N ASP A 84 -0.70 -5.30 9.07
CA ASP A 84 -0.59 -3.89 9.43
C ASP A 84 0.69 -3.70 10.27
N LYS A 85 1.56 -2.79 9.87
CA LYS A 85 2.79 -2.43 10.60
C LYS A 85 2.70 -1.13 11.40
N VAL A 86 1.61 -0.38 11.26
CA VAL A 86 1.38 0.90 11.94
C VAL A 86 0.54 0.71 13.20
N GLY A 87 -0.22 -0.38 13.29
CA GLY A 87 -0.93 -0.77 14.52
C GLY A 87 -2.21 0.02 14.76
N GLY A 88 -2.91 0.42 13.69
CA GLY A 88 -4.17 1.16 13.77
C GLY A 88 -5.38 0.28 14.09
N GLY A 89 -5.20 -1.04 14.08
CA GLY A 89 -6.27 -2.02 14.20
C GLY A 89 -7.11 -2.10 12.92
N THR A 90 -7.74 -3.25 12.71
CA THR A 90 -8.64 -3.48 11.57
C THR A 90 -10.00 -2.84 11.79
N MET A 91 -10.77 -2.66 10.72
CA MET A 91 -12.18 -2.30 10.77
C MET A 91 -12.98 -3.24 11.68
N CYS A 92 -12.67 -4.53 11.68
CA CYS A 92 -13.34 -5.49 12.55
C CYS A 92 -12.99 -5.32 14.03
N GLU A 93 -11.80 -4.81 14.34
CA GLU A 93 -11.40 -4.50 15.71
C GLU A 93 -12.02 -3.18 16.20
N ASN A 94 -12.06 -2.18 15.33
CA ASN A 94 -12.52 -0.83 15.65
C ASN A 94 -14.06 -0.70 15.63
N HIS A 95 -14.76 -1.53 14.85
CA HIS A 95 -16.22 -1.46 14.67
C HIS A 95 -16.95 -2.71 15.19
N LYS A 96 -16.45 -3.33 16.27
CA LYS A 96 -17.06 -4.54 16.87
C LYS A 96 -18.55 -4.37 17.18
N VAL A 97 -18.95 -3.19 17.69
CA VAL A 97 -20.33 -2.89 18.08
C VAL A 97 -21.27 -2.84 16.88
N GLU A 98 -20.77 -2.41 15.72
CA GLU A 98 -21.56 -2.32 14.47
C GLU A 98 -21.84 -3.70 13.87
N ASN A 99 -21.15 -4.75 14.34
CA ASN A 99 -21.35 -6.14 13.91
C ASN A 99 -21.39 -6.27 12.37
N LEU A 100 -20.40 -5.66 11.72
CA LEU A 100 -20.27 -5.63 10.27
C LEU A 100 -20.31 -7.05 9.71
N PRO A 101 -21.06 -7.33 8.63
CA PRO A 101 -21.21 -8.68 8.08
C PRO A 101 -19.89 -9.44 7.87
N ILE A 102 -18.84 -8.77 7.40
CA ILE A 102 -17.53 -9.39 7.17
C ILE A 102 -16.81 -9.80 8.46
N CYS A 103 -17.12 -9.16 9.58
CA CYS A 103 -16.49 -9.41 10.87
C CYS A 103 -17.16 -10.54 11.65
N ARG A 104 -18.23 -11.12 11.10
CA ARG A 104 -18.98 -12.22 11.74
C ARG A 104 -18.25 -13.55 11.56
N PRO A 105 -18.34 -14.46 12.55
CA PRO A 105 -17.87 -15.83 12.37
C PRO A 105 -18.49 -16.47 11.12
N GLY A 106 -17.68 -17.16 10.32
CA GLY A 106 -18.12 -17.80 9.08
C GLY A 106 -18.29 -16.87 7.88
N ALA A 107 -17.98 -15.58 8.01
CA ALA A 107 -17.97 -14.68 6.86
C ALA A 107 -16.97 -15.16 5.79
N VAL A 108 -17.41 -15.16 4.52
CA VAL A 108 -16.58 -15.55 3.39
C VAL A 108 -15.66 -14.39 3.03
N ILE A 109 -14.38 -14.52 3.35
CA ILE A 109 -13.35 -13.53 3.00
C ILE A 109 -13.06 -13.64 1.50
N PRO A 110 -13.11 -12.53 0.75
CA PRO A 110 -12.80 -12.55 -0.67
C PRO A 110 -11.32 -12.89 -0.90
N GLN A 111 -11.06 -13.73 -1.89
CA GLN A 111 -9.70 -13.99 -2.36
C GLN A 111 -9.19 -12.87 -3.27
N ARG A 112 -7.86 -12.76 -3.37
CA ARG A 112 -7.21 -11.93 -4.37
C ARG A 112 -7.64 -12.35 -5.78
N SER A 113 -7.88 -11.37 -6.64
CA SER A 113 -8.25 -11.59 -8.03
C SER A 113 -7.54 -10.61 -8.95
N VAL A 114 -6.63 -11.14 -9.79
CA VAL A 114 -5.97 -10.37 -10.86
C VAL A 114 -7.01 -9.68 -11.75
N LYS A 115 -8.10 -10.38 -12.09
CA LYS A 115 -9.22 -9.81 -12.85
C LYS A 115 -9.81 -8.58 -12.14
N LYS A 116 -9.99 -8.63 -10.83
CA LYS A 116 -10.50 -7.48 -10.05
C LYS A 116 -9.54 -6.29 -10.11
N ARG A 117 -8.24 -6.54 -9.92
CA ARG A 117 -7.21 -5.50 -10.03
C ARG A 117 -7.17 -4.84 -11.39
N LEU A 118 -7.10 -5.62 -12.47
CA LEU A 118 -7.02 -5.08 -13.83
C LEU A 118 -8.28 -4.29 -14.23
N ASN A 119 -9.43 -4.60 -13.62
CA ASN A 119 -10.68 -3.88 -13.82
C ASN A 119 -10.94 -2.74 -12.82
N SER A 120 -10.04 -2.50 -11.86
CA SER A 120 -10.16 -1.39 -10.90
C SER A 120 -10.17 -0.03 -11.60
N PRO A 121 -10.82 1.00 -11.00
CA PRO A 121 -10.72 2.38 -11.49
C PRO A 121 -9.26 2.83 -11.69
N PHE A 122 -8.37 2.46 -10.76
CA PHE A 122 -6.95 2.76 -10.87
C PHE A 122 -6.32 2.18 -12.14
N CYS A 123 -6.49 0.89 -12.42
CA CYS A 123 -5.84 0.28 -13.59
C CYS A 123 -6.51 0.63 -14.92
N LYS A 124 -7.80 0.97 -14.92
CA LYS A 124 -8.44 1.54 -16.11
C LYS A 124 -7.82 2.90 -16.49
N LYS A 125 -7.50 3.72 -15.50
CA LYS A 125 -6.89 5.06 -15.69
C LYS A 125 -5.38 4.99 -15.95
N TYR A 126 -4.65 4.16 -15.21
CA TYR A 126 -3.18 4.09 -15.23
C TYR A 126 -2.67 2.74 -15.73
N LYS A 127 -3.06 2.36 -16.95
CA LYS A 127 -2.76 1.05 -17.56
C LYS A 127 -1.26 0.67 -17.52
N ASN A 128 -0.37 1.65 -17.66
CA ASN A 128 1.08 1.44 -17.71
C ASN A 128 1.75 1.35 -16.32
N SER A 129 1.00 1.48 -15.22
CA SER A 129 1.56 1.34 -13.87
C SER A 129 2.08 -0.08 -13.63
N ARG A 130 3.21 -0.24 -12.92
CA ARG A 130 3.71 -1.55 -12.48
C ARG A 130 2.69 -2.37 -11.67
N LYS A 131 1.78 -1.68 -10.98
CA LYS A 131 0.66 -2.30 -10.23
C LYS A 131 -0.44 -2.86 -11.15
N CYS A 132 -0.43 -2.53 -12.44
CA CYS A 132 -1.44 -2.94 -13.42
C CYS A 132 -0.88 -3.89 -14.49
N GLN A 133 0.41 -4.20 -14.44
CA GLN A 133 1.00 -5.28 -15.23
C GLN A 133 0.56 -6.64 -14.68
N PRO A 134 0.41 -7.68 -15.52
CA PRO A 134 0.13 -9.05 -15.08
C PRO A 134 0.91 -9.43 -13.82
#